data_AF-A0A160VB11-F1
#
_entry.id   AF-A0A160VB11-F1
#
_cell.length_a   1.000
_cell.length_b   1.000
_cell.length_c   1.000
_cell.angle_alpha   90.00
_cell.angle_beta   90.00
_cell.angle_gamma   90.00
#
_symmetry.space_group_name_H-M   'P 1'
#
loop_
_entity.id
_entity.type
_entity.pdbx_description
1 polymer ?
#
loop_
_entity_poly.entity_id
_entity_poly.type
_entity_poly.pdbx_seq_one_letter_code
_entity_poly.pdbx_strand_id
1 'polypeptide(L)' 'MSFVNAHFVTYFQDLGYHKLVAAGAFSLIGASAIIGALLLGHLSDQHGRRRLLSFSYNLRAIGFILVLLSMGIPFL' A
#
# COMPACT_ATOMS: atom_id res chain seq x y z
N MET A 1 -11.35 1.59 -9.26
CA MET A 1 -10.48 2.65 -8.68
C MET A 1 -10.36 2.40 -7.18
N SER A 2 -9.16 2.18 -6.66
CA SER A 2 -8.92 1.77 -5.26
C SER A 2 -8.90 2.96 -4.31
N PHE A 3 -9.44 2.83 -3.08
CA PHE A 3 -9.45 3.84 -2.01
C PHE A 3 -8.11 4.58 -1.85
N VAL A 4 -7.00 3.82 -1.88
CA VAL A 4 -5.62 4.34 -1.75
C VAL A 4 -5.29 5.38 -2.83
N ASN A 5 -5.80 5.24 -4.05
CA ASN A 5 -5.46 6.15 -5.16
C ASN A 5 -6.16 7.52 -5.04
N ALA A 6 -7.33 7.57 -4.40
CA ALA A 6 -8.17 8.76 -4.31
C ALA A 6 -8.08 9.46 -2.94
N HIS A 7 -7.95 8.68 -1.86
CA HIS A 7 -8.12 9.18 -0.49
C HIS A 7 -6.85 9.14 0.37
N PHE A 8 -5.75 8.54 -0.11
CA PHE A 8 -4.54 8.44 0.71
C PHE A 8 -3.91 9.81 1.00
N VAL A 9 -3.90 10.70 0.01
CA VAL A 9 -3.34 12.05 0.18
C VAL A 9 -4.23 12.91 1.10
N THR A 10 -5.55 12.79 1.00
CA THR A 10 -6.47 13.48 1.92
C THR A 10 -6.37 12.91 3.33
N TYR A 11 -6.25 11.59 3.48
CA TYR A 11 -6.03 10.93 4.78
C TYR A 11 -4.78 11.45 5.50
N PHE A 12 -3.66 11.61 4.78
CA PHE A 12 -2.44 12.19 5.36
C PHE A 12 -2.59 13.69 5.70
N GLN A 13 -3.40 14.43 4.94
CA GLN A 13 -3.73 15.83 5.26
C GLN A 13 -4.61 15.93 6.51
N ASP A 14 -5.56 15.01 6.68
CA ASP A 14 -6.42 14.93 7.88
C ASP A 14 -5.61 14.59 9.14
N LEU A 15 -4.49 13.87 9.00
CA LEU A 15 -3.50 13.64 10.05
C LEU A 15 -2.61 14.86 10.36
N GLY A 16 -2.77 15.98 9.65
CA GLY A 16 -2.01 17.22 9.85
C GLY A 16 -0.70 17.32 9.06
N TYR A 17 -0.36 16.35 8.20
CA TYR A 17 0.85 16.40 7.40
C TYR A 17 0.74 17.32 6.18
N HIS A 18 1.86 17.96 5.82
CA HIS A 18 1.95 18.80 4.64
C HIS A 18 1.74 18.00 3.34
N LYS A 19 1.08 18.60 2.33
CA LYS A 19 0.70 17.92 1.07
C LYS A 19 1.88 17.27 0.34
N LEU A 20 3.06 17.87 0.41
CA LEU A 20 4.30 17.35 -0.17
C LEU A 20 4.73 16.02 0.47
N VAL A 21 4.59 15.88 1.79
CA VAL A 21 4.92 14.64 2.51
C VAL A 21 3.92 13.54 2.13
N ALA A 22 2.63 13.88 2.06
CA ALA A 22 1.58 12.95 1.62
C ALA A 22 1.81 12.46 0.18
N ALA A 23 2.17 13.36 -0.74
CA ALA A 23 2.50 13.01 -2.12
C ALA A 23 3.76 12.15 -2.22
N GLY A 24 4.79 12.45 -1.41
CA GLY A 24 6.00 11.63 -1.32
C GLY A 24 5.73 10.21 -0.84
N ALA A 25 4.94 10.06 0.24
CA ALA A 25 4.52 8.76 0.75
C ALA A 25 3.69 7.99 -0.30
N PHE A 26 2.79 8.68 -1.00
CA PHE A 26 2.01 8.09 -2.08
C PHE A 26 2.88 7.62 -3.26
N SER A 27 3.88 8.40 -3.64
CA SER A 27 4.86 8.01 -4.67
C SER A 27 5.63 6.76 -4.27
N LEU A 28 5.99 6.62 -2.98
CA LEU A 28 6.68 5.44 -2.45
C LEU A 28 5.79 4.18 -2.53
N ILE A 29 4.48 4.33 -2.29
CA ILE A 29 3.50 3.24 -2.51
C ILE A 29 3.44 2.84 -3.98
N GLY A 30 3.40 3.81 -4.90
CA GLY A 30 3.43 3.54 -6.33
C GLY A 30 4.71 2.82 -6.77
N ALA A 31 5.88 3.30 -6.34
CA ALA A 31 7.17 2.70 -6.64
C ALA A 31 7.29 1.28 -6.10
N SER A 32 6.90 1.06 -4.84
CA SER A 32 6.91 -0.28 -4.23
C SER A 32 5.91 -1.23 -4.91
N ALA A 33 4.76 -0.75 -5.37
CA ALA A 33 3.81 -1.55 -6.14
C ALA A 33 4.38 -2.00 -7.50
N ILE A 34 5.12 -1.13 -8.21
CA ILE A 34 5.79 -1.48 -9.47
C ILE A 34 6.85 -2.55 -9.23
N ILE A 35 7.73 -2.34 -8.24
CA ILE A 35 8.79 -3.29 -7.89
C ILE A 35 8.18 -4.63 -7.46
N GLY A 36 7.18 -4.59 -6.59
CA GLY A 36 6.47 -5.78 -6.11
C GLY A 36 5.78 -6.54 -7.24
N ALA A 37 5.15 -5.83 -8.19
CA ALA A 37 4.51 -6.45 -9.35
C ALA A 37 5.52 -7.15 -10.26
N LEU A 38 6.69 -6.54 -10.50
CA LEU A 38 7.76 -7.15 -11.31
C LEU A 38 8.33 -8.40 -10.62
N LEU A 39 8.66 -8.31 -9.32
CA LEU A 39 9.22 -9.42 -8.56
C LEU A 39 8.23 -10.57 -8.39
N LEU A 40 7.01 -10.28 -7.95
CA LEU A 40 5.98 -11.30 -7.74
C LEU A 40 5.46 -11.86 -9.07
N GLY A 41 5.42 -11.04 -10.12
CA GLY A 41 5.12 -11.48 -11.48
C GLY A 41 6.15 -12.50 -11.99
N HIS A 42 7.43 -12.18 -11.88
CA HIS A 42 8.51 -13.09 -12.27
C HIS A 42 8.49 -14.39 -11.43
N LEU A 43 8.28 -14.28 -10.11
CA LEU A 43 8.20 -15.43 -9.22
C LEU A 43 6.96 -16.28 -9.50
N SER A 44 5.87 -15.66 -9.99
CA SER A 44 4.59 -16.31 -10.33
C SER A 44 4.69 -17.24 -11.53
N ASP A 45 5.55 -16.92 -12.47
CA ASP A 45 5.78 -17.78 -13.63
C ASP A 45 6.56 -19.05 -13.24
N GLN A 46 7.33 -19.01 -12.14
CA GLN A 46 8.10 -20.16 -11.65
C GLN A 46 7.36 -21.03 -10.61
N HIS A 47 6.62 -20.43 -9.68
CA HIS A 47 6.07 -21.13 -8.50
C HIS A 47 4.56 -21.41 -8.57
N GLY A 48 3.91 -21.05 -9.68
CA GLY A 48 2.48 -21.24 -9.89
C GLY A 48 1.64 -20.08 -9.33
N ARG A 49 0.85 -19.47 -10.23
CA ARG A 49 0.02 -18.26 -9.99
C ARG A 49 -0.84 -18.29 -8.72
N ARG A 50 -1.36 -19.45 -8.32
CA ARG A 50 -2.34 -19.55 -7.23
C ARG A 50 -1.76 -19.18 -5.85
N ARG A 51 -0.53 -19.59 -5.54
CA ARG A 51 0.10 -19.30 -4.23
C ARG A 51 0.47 -17.83 -4.10
N LEU A 52 0.97 -17.24 -5.18
CA LEU A 52 1.41 -15.85 -5.19
C LEU A 52 0.26 -14.85 -5.25
N LEU A 53 -0.86 -15.20 -5.91
CA LEU A 53 -2.09 -14.42 -5.77
C LEU A 53 -2.54 -14.37 -4.32
N SER A 54 -2.64 -15.53 -3.65
CA SER A 54 -3.03 -15.58 -2.24
C SER A 54 -2.07 -14.78 -1.37
N PHE A 55 -0.75 -14.85 -1.61
CA PHE A 55 0.23 -14.05 -0.89
C PHE A 55 0.02 -12.54 -1.10
N SER A 56 -0.18 -12.08 -2.33
CA SER A 56 -0.47 -10.66 -2.63
C SER A 56 -1.73 -10.15 -1.95
N TYR A 57 -2.80 -10.97 -1.90
CA TYR A 57 -4.02 -10.59 -1.18
C TYR A 57 -3.82 -10.53 0.34
N ASN A 58 -3.05 -11.47 0.92
CA ASN A 58 -2.71 -11.43 2.35
C ASN A 58 -1.87 -10.20 2.69
N LEU A 59 -0.86 -9.88 1.88
CA LEU A 59 -0.04 -8.68 2.04
C LEU A 59 -0.90 -7.41 2.00
N ARG A 60 -1.88 -7.37 1.10
CA ARG A 60 -2.83 -6.25 0.99
C ARG A 60 -3.75 -6.15 2.21
N ALA A 61 -4.21 -7.28 2.76
CA ALA A 61 -5.00 -7.31 3.98
C ALA A 61 -4.20 -6.76 5.18
N ILE A 62 -2.94 -7.17 5.32
CA ILE A 62 -2.03 -6.64 6.35
C ILE A 62 -1.86 -5.12 6.19
N GLY A 63 -1.67 -4.63 4.97
CA GLY A 63 -1.57 -3.19 4.70
C GLY A 63 -2.81 -2.41 5.17
N PHE A 64 -4.01 -2.93 4.92
CA PHE A 64 -5.25 -2.30 5.40
C PHE A 64 -5.40 -2.37 6.92
N ILE A 65 -5.00 -3.47 7.56
CA ILE A 65 -5.01 -3.59 9.03
C ILE A 65 -4.06 -2.55 9.65
N LEU A 66 -2.88 -2.34 9.07
CA LEU A 66 -1.93 -1.34 9.55
C LEU A 66 -2.50 0.09 9.44
N VAL A 67 -3.15 0.44 8.33
CA VAL A 67 -3.82 1.75 8.16
C VAL A 67 -4.98 1.92 9.14
N LEU A 68 -5.75 0.84 9.38
CA LEU A 68 -6.82 0.86 10.37
C LEU A 68 -6.28 1.12 11.78
N LEU A 69 -5.19 0.45 12.16
CA LEU A 69 -4.52 0.64 13.44
C LEU A 69 -3.88 2.03 13.56
N SER A 70 -3.36 2.61 12.47
CA SER A 70 -2.79 3.96 12.51
C SER A 70 -3.84 5.05 12.79
N MET A 71 -5.13 4.81 12.53
CA MET A 71 -6.19 5.73 13.00
C MET A 71 -6.42 5.67 14.52
N GLY A 72 -6.04 4.57 15.18
CA GLY A 72 -6.17 4.40 16.63
C GLY A 72 -4.95 4.84 17.43
N ILE A 73 -3.81 5.07 16.77
CA ILE A 73 -2.56 5.52 17.41
C ILE A 73 -2.40 7.00 17.08
N PRO A 74 -2.64 7.92 18.03
CA PRO A 74 -2.24 9.30 17.85
C PRO A 74 -0.71 9.32 17.79
N PHE A 75 -0.16 9.45 16.59
CA PHE A 75 1.25 9.73 16.42
C PHE A 75 1.46 11.19 16.82
N LEU A 76 1.64 11.36 18.13
CA LEU A 76 2.06 12.52 18.92
C LEU A 76 1.95 13.91 18.26
#